data_AF-R9K762-F1
#
_entry.id   AF-R9K762-F1
#
_cell.length_a   1.000
_cell.length_b   1.000
_cell.length_c   1.000
_cell.angle_alpha   90.00
_cell.angle_beta   90.00
_cell.angle_gamma   90.00
#
_symmetry.space_group_name_H-M   'P 1'
#
loop_
_entity.id
_entity.type
_entity.pdbx_description
1 polymer ?
#
loop_
_entity_poly.entity_id
_entity_poly.type
_entity_poly.pdbx_seq_one_letter_code
_entity_poly.pdbx_strand_id
1 'polypeptide(L)'
;MEKAKQNAAPEKEMQTVSEKETQTVLPKKIKQTILLEKTGIFSKSLNRRYEYTITCKGVDTKKILVICTNPASSNLLAVDTTTNYLMNNLFAMGYSTITLCNLFAEITNKLKPAKAEDNADNMEYLKEILKRDFDEILLGFGNGFTGNKRVKAEKETLYKLLKPYAKKLVELVDTDGTYKNLKTIHPLFAGQRFSGKWMIRKFNFPKL
;
A
#
# COMPACT_ATOMS: atom_id res chain seq x y z
N MET A 1 3.92 -0.52 -105.70
CA MET A 1 3.65 0.90 -105.39
C MET A 1 2.81 0.95 -104.13
N GLU A 2 3.32 1.67 -103.14
CA GLU A 2 2.80 1.84 -101.78
C GLU A 2 1.40 2.47 -101.69
N LYS A 3 0.69 2.13 -100.60
CA LYS A 3 -0.22 2.94 -99.75
C LYS A 3 -1.22 1.98 -99.08
N ALA A 4 -1.63 2.08 -97.83
CA ALA A 4 -1.26 2.92 -96.69
C ALA A 4 -1.73 2.16 -95.44
N LYS A 5 -0.93 2.16 -94.37
CA LYS A 5 -1.35 1.73 -93.02
C LYS A 5 -2.12 2.88 -92.36
N GLN A 6 -3.35 2.64 -91.92
CA GLN A 6 -4.02 3.46 -90.92
C GLN A 6 -4.07 2.68 -89.61
N ASN A 7 -3.39 3.22 -88.60
CA ASN A 7 -3.52 2.82 -87.20
C ASN A 7 -4.67 3.61 -86.57
N ALA A 8 -5.57 2.93 -85.86
CA ALA A 8 -6.45 3.52 -84.86
C ALA A 8 -6.55 2.60 -83.63
N ALA A 9 -6.57 3.24 -82.46
CA ALA A 9 -6.33 2.83 -81.07
C ALA A 9 -6.97 1.53 -80.53
N PRO A 10 -6.45 0.97 -79.40
CA PRO A 10 -7.23 0.13 -78.51
C PRO A 10 -7.90 0.96 -77.40
N GLU A 11 -9.20 0.75 -77.21
CA GLU A 11 -9.98 1.24 -76.06
C GLU A 11 -9.62 0.46 -74.78
N LYS A 12 -9.63 1.18 -73.66
CA LYS A 12 -9.24 0.72 -72.32
C LYS A 12 -10.21 -0.31 -71.75
N GLU A 13 -9.71 -1.47 -71.34
CA GLU A 13 -10.41 -2.35 -70.40
C GLU A 13 -10.43 -1.72 -69.00
N MET A 14 -11.65 -1.54 -68.48
CA MET A 14 -11.92 -1.03 -67.14
C MET A 14 -11.85 -2.20 -66.14
N GLN A 15 -10.71 -2.35 -65.45
CA GLN A 15 -10.60 -3.26 -64.30
C GLN A 15 -11.30 -2.65 -63.09
N THR A 16 -12.38 -3.31 -62.65
CA THR A 16 -13.05 -3.11 -61.38
C THR A 16 -12.15 -3.60 -60.24
N VAL A 17 -11.57 -2.68 -59.47
CA VAL A 17 -10.92 -3.00 -58.20
C VAL A 17 -11.95 -2.79 -57.09
N SER A 18 -12.41 -3.88 -56.48
CA SER A 18 -13.26 -3.84 -55.30
C SER A 18 -12.48 -3.28 -54.11
N GLU A 19 -12.87 -2.10 -53.62
CA GLU A 19 -12.41 -1.59 -52.34
C GLU A 19 -12.98 -2.48 -51.22
N LYS A 20 -12.13 -3.34 -50.65
CA LYS A 20 -12.41 -3.94 -49.35
C LYS A 20 -12.17 -2.87 -48.29
N GLU A 21 -13.25 -2.22 -47.86
CA GLU A 21 -13.27 -1.42 -46.65
C GLU A 21 -12.75 -2.27 -45.47
N THR A 22 -11.57 -1.92 -45.00
CA THR A 22 -11.02 -2.53 -43.79
C THR A 22 -11.68 -1.82 -42.62
N GLN A 23 -12.79 -2.35 -42.11
CA GLN A 23 -13.37 -1.90 -40.85
C GLN A 23 -12.36 -2.14 -39.71
N THR A 24 -11.66 -1.09 -39.32
CA THR A 24 -10.91 -1.06 -38.06
C THR A 24 -11.89 -1.15 -36.90
N VAL A 25 -12.11 -2.36 -36.40
CA VAL A 25 -12.87 -2.60 -35.16
C VAL A 25 -12.06 -2.00 -34.01
N LEU A 26 -12.45 -0.82 -33.54
CA LEU A 26 -11.88 -0.21 -32.34
C LEU A 26 -12.06 -1.18 -31.16
N PRO A 27 -11.03 -1.43 -30.34
CA PRO A 27 -11.14 -2.34 -29.20
C PRO A 27 -12.24 -1.86 -28.25
N LYS A 28 -13.14 -2.76 -27.84
CA LYS A 28 -14.21 -2.49 -26.86
C LYS A 28 -13.57 -1.96 -25.57
N LYS A 29 -13.79 -0.67 -25.28
CA LYS A 29 -13.33 -0.03 -24.04
C LYS A 29 -14.24 -0.44 -22.89
N ILE A 30 -13.66 -0.74 -21.73
CA ILE A 30 -14.41 -1.00 -20.48
C ILE A 30 -14.13 0.12 -19.47
N LYS A 31 -15.16 0.52 -18.72
CA LYS A 31 -15.03 1.47 -17.61
C LYS A 31 -14.91 0.70 -16.30
N GLN A 32 -13.91 1.03 -15.50
CA GLN A 32 -13.78 0.54 -14.12
C GLN A 32 -13.71 1.74 -13.19
N THR A 33 -14.42 1.66 -12.07
CA THR A 33 -14.44 2.70 -11.03
C THR A 33 -14.16 2.04 -9.70
N ILE A 34 -13.24 2.62 -8.92
CA ILE A 34 -12.96 2.23 -7.53
C ILE A 34 -13.09 3.47 -6.66
N LEU A 35 -13.70 3.33 -5.50
CA LEU A 35 -13.79 4.39 -4.50
C LEU A 35 -12.95 4.02 -3.28
N LEU A 36 -11.97 4.87 -2.97
CA LEU A 36 -11.17 4.76 -1.75
C LEU A 36 -11.66 5.79 -0.74
N GLU A 37 -12.18 5.30 0.38
CA GLU A 37 -12.53 6.11 1.54
C GLU A 37 -11.31 6.21 2.46
N LYS A 38 -10.96 7.43 2.87
CA LYS A 38 -9.82 7.73 3.73
C LYS A 38 -10.31 8.45 4.97
N THR A 39 -10.06 7.87 6.14
CA THR A 39 -10.49 8.43 7.43
C THR A 39 -9.29 8.55 8.34
N GLY A 40 -9.10 9.72 8.97
CA GLY A 40 -8.04 9.93 9.96
C GLY A 40 -8.60 10.41 11.29
N ILE A 41 -8.01 9.95 12.38
CA ILE A 41 -8.34 10.38 13.74
C ILE A 41 -7.14 11.13 14.31
N PHE A 42 -7.35 12.39 14.69
CA PHE A 42 -6.29 13.34 15.01
C PHE A 42 -6.52 14.00 16.37
N SER A 43 -5.44 14.55 16.96
CA SER A 43 -5.59 15.54 18.02
C SER A 43 -6.23 16.83 17.47
N LYS A 44 -6.85 17.63 18.33
CA LYS A 44 -7.44 18.93 17.95
C LYS A 44 -6.41 19.88 17.33
N SER A 45 -5.16 19.81 17.78
CA SER A 45 -4.02 20.59 17.28
C SER A 45 -3.44 20.05 15.97
N LEU A 46 -3.94 18.92 15.45
CA LEU A 46 -3.47 18.27 14.21
C LEU A 46 -1.96 17.94 14.17
N ASN A 47 -1.32 17.85 15.34
CA ASN A 47 0.08 17.43 15.49
C ASN A 47 0.22 15.94 15.84
N ARG A 48 -0.89 15.26 16.13
CA ARG A 48 -0.94 13.82 16.44
C ARG A 48 -1.99 13.14 15.56
N ARG A 49 -1.66 11.97 15.02
CA ARG A 49 -2.57 11.10 14.26
C ARG A 49 -2.59 9.72 14.91
N TYR A 50 -3.71 9.39 15.52
CA TYR A 50 -3.93 8.13 16.21
C TYR A 50 -4.31 7.01 15.23
N GLU A 51 -5.08 7.35 14.20
CA GLU A 51 -5.53 6.38 13.20
C GLU A 51 -5.49 6.98 11.81
N TYR A 52 -5.17 6.15 10.82
CA TYR A 52 -5.44 6.44 9.41
C TYR A 52 -5.91 5.18 8.70
N THR A 53 -7.16 5.16 8.26
CA THR A 53 -7.81 4.01 7.61
C THR A 53 -8.11 4.33 6.16
N ILE A 54 -7.77 3.38 5.28
CA ILE A 54 -8.06 3.42 3.84
C ILE A 54 -8.89 2.18 3.51
N THR A 55 -10.10 2.38 2.98
CA THR A 55 -11.04 1.31 2.65
C THR A 55 -11.45 1.40 1.18
N CYS A 56 -11.35 0.28 0.46
CA CYS A 56 -11.94 0.13 -0.86
C CYS A 56 -13.44 -0.13 -0.74
N LYS A 57 -14.28 0.88 -1.05
CA LYS A 57 -15.74 0.76 -0.93
C LYS A 57 -16.28 -0.23 -1.97
N GLY A 58 -17.23 -1.05 -1.56
CA GLY A 58 -17.80 -2.12 -2.39
C GLY A 58 -16.97 -3.40 -2.43
N VAL A 59 -15.86 -3.48 -1.68
CA VAL A 59 -15.05 -4.68 -1.50
C VAL A 59 -14.94 -4.97 -0.01
N ASP A 60 -15.43 -6.12 0.44
CA ASP A 60 -15.32 -6.56 1.85
C ASP A 60 -14.58 -7.89 1.89
N THR A 61 -13.27 -7.80 2.07
CA THR A 61 -12.33 -8.92 2.16
C THR A 61 -11.50 -8.74 3.44
N LYS A 62 -10.19 -8.97 3.40
CA LYS A 62 -9.36 -8.92 4.61
C LYS A 62 -9.14 -7.49 5.10
N LYS A 63 -9.08 -7.31 6.42
CA LYS A 63 -8.80 -6.05 7.12
C LYS A 63 -7.50 -6.19 7.89
N ILE A 64 -6.59 -5.24 7.70
CA ILE A 64 -5.27 -5.28 8.34
C ILE A 64 -5.00 -4.03 9.15
N LEU A 65 -4.53 -4.23 10.39
CA LEU A 65 -3.95 -3.18 11.21
C LEU A 65 -2.43 -3.17 10.99
N VAL A 66 -1.86 -2.02 10.66
CA VAL A 66 -0.43 -1.84 10.44
C VAL A 66 0.13 -0.89 11.50
N ILE A 67 1.13 -1.37 12.24
CA ILE A 67 1.81 -0.59 13.28
C ILE A 67 3.20 -0.21 12.75
N CYS A 68 3.32 0.99 12.19
CA CYS A 68 4.59 1.60 11.77
C CYS A 68 5.16 2.48 12.89
N THR A 69 6.20 3.25 12.58
CA THR A 69 6.91 4.08 13.58
C THR A 69 6.12 5.32 13.98
N ASN A 70 5.85 6.22 13.04
CA ASN A 70 5.16 7.49 13.28
C ASN A 70 4.53 8.00 11.97
N PRO A 71 3.48 8.83 12.03
CA PRO A 71 2.88 9.45 10.84
C PRO A 71 3.74 10.61 10.31
N ALA A 72 3.74 10.82 8.99
CA ALA A 72 4.48 11.91 8.34
C ALA A 72 3.61 13.14 8.00
N SER A 73 2.28 13.00 7.96
CA SER A 73 1.37 14.05 7.53
C SER A 73 -0.02 13.96 8.20
N SER A 74 -0.64 15.12 8.41
CA SER A 74 -2.06 15.26 8.79
C SER A 74 -3.01 15.39 7.58
N ASN A 75 -2.47 15.62 6.38
CA ASN A 75 -3.25 15.78 5.17
C ASN A 75 -3.64 14.41 4.59
N LEU A 76 -4.96 14.10 4.58
CA LEU A 76 -5.51 12.86 4.02
C LEU A 76 -5.50 12.81 2.48
N LEU A 77 -5.44 13.96 1.81
CA LEU A 77 -5.33 14.03 0.35
C LEU A 77 -3.91 13.66 -0.10
N ALA A 78 -2.90 14.00 0.70
CA ALA A 78 -1.54 13.60 0.45
C ALA A 78 -1.33 12.12 0.78
N VAL A 79 -0.65 11.40 -0.11
CA VAL A 79 -0.22 10.01 0.13
C VAL A 79 1.29 10.02 0.24
N ASP A 80 1.81 9.82 1.44
CA ASP A 80 3.25 9.67 1.64
C ASP A 80 3.74 8.34 1.04
N THR A 81 5.05 8.23 0.82
CA THR A 81 5.66 7.07 0.18
C THR A 81 5.39 5.76 0.91
N THR A 82 5.36 5.76 2.25
CA THR A 82 5.08 4.54 3.04
C THR A 82 3.64 4.10 2.82
N THR A 83 2.70 5.03 2.90
CA THR A 83 1.27 4.78 2.62
C THR A 83 1.08 4.25 1.20
N ASN A 84 1.75 4.84 0.21
CA ASN A 84 1.67 4.39 -1.18
C ASN A 84 2.15 2.94 -1.35
N TYR A 85 3.27 2.56 -0.72
CA TYR A 85 3.75 1.19 -0.76
C TYR A 85 2.80 0.21 -0.07
N LEU A 86 2.22 0.59 1.07
CA LEU A 86 1.21 -0.21 1.75
C LEU A 86 0.00 -0.46 0.84
N MET A 87 -0.53 0.59 0.20
CA MET A 87 -1.67 0.47 -0.71
C MET A 87 -1.36 -0.48 -1.87
N ASN A 88 -0.27 -0.23 -2.61
CA ASN A 88 0.05 -1.02 -3.81
C ASN A 88 0.26 -2.51 -3.53
N ASN A 89 0.83 -2.84 -2.37
CA ASN A 89 1.11 -4.23 -2.03
C ASN A 89 -0.06 -4.89 -1.30
N LEU A 90 -0.62 -4.27 -0.27
CA LEU A 90 -1.68 -4.90 0.54
C LEU A 90 -3.00 -5.02 -0.23
N PHE A 91 -3.38 -4.07 -1.09
CA PHE A 91 -4.55 -4.26 -1.95
C PHE A 91 -4.35 -5.44 -2.90
N ALA A 92 -3.15 -5.59 -3.49
CA ALA A 92 -2.82 -6.74 -4.34
C ALA A 92 -2.82 -8.07 -3.57
N MET A 93 -2.54 -8.05 -2.27
CA MET A 93 -2.61 -9.21 -1.38
C MET A 93 -4.03 -9.52 -0.86
N GLY A 94 -5.03 -8.77 -1.33
CA GLY A 94 -6.45 -9.00 -1.02
C GLY A 94 -6.92 -8.43 0.31
N TYR A 95 -6.28 -7.39 0.83
CA TYR A 95 -6.85 -6.60 1.93
C TYR A 95 -7.69 -5.47 1.35
N SER A 96 -8.95 -5.35 1.74
CA SER A 96 -9.81 -4.23 1.31
C SER A 96 -9.76 -3.03 2.25
N THR A 97 -9.30 -3.22 3.49
CA THR A 97 -9.12 -2.15 4.47
C THR A 97 -7.73 -2.22 5.08
N ILE A 98 -7.02 -1.09 5.03
CA ILE A 98 -5.71 -0.90 5.65
C ILE A 98 -5.85 0.19 6.70
N THR A 99 -5.66 -0.17 7.97
CA THR A 99 -5.69 0.77 9.10
C THR A 99 -4.29 0.92 9.65
N LEU A 100 -3.79 2.16 9.75
CA LEU A 100 -2.52 2.48 10.38
C LEU A 100 -2.76 3.04 11.78
N CYS A 101 -2.10 2.45 12.78
CA CYS A 101 -2.03 2.99 14.13
C CYS A 101 -0.57 2.84 14.59
N ASN A 102 0.16 3.95 14.55
CA ASN A 102 1.61 3.94 14.67
C ASN A 102 2.07 3.85 16.13
N LEU A 103 3.29 3.37 16.35
CA LEU A 103 3.91 3.29 17.68
C LEU A 103 3.92 4.66 18.38
N PHE A 104 4.15 5.73 17.62
CA PHE A 104 4.00 7.12 18.05
C PHE A 104 2.93 7.83 17.22
N ALA A 105 2.08 8.62 17.86
CA ALA A 105 1.07 9.44 17.16
C ALA A 105 1.65 10.73 16.56
N GLU A 106 2.82 11.19 17.00
CA GLU A 106 3.43 12.46 16.59
C GLU A 106 3.65 12.52 15.07
N ILE A 107 3.09 13.56 14.45
CA ILE A 107 3.23 13.81 13.01
C ILE A 107 4.57 14.51 12.75
N THR A 108 5.50 13.78 12.13
CA THR A 108 6.84 14.28 11.84
C THR A 108 7.53 13.50 10.72
N ASN A 109 8.32 14.17 9.89
CA ASN A 109 9.14 13.52 8.87
C ASN A 109 10.31 12.73 9.45
N LYS A 110 10.78 13.11 10.64
CA LYS A 110 11.90 12.45 11.32
C LYS A 110 11.65 12.44 12.83
N LEU A 111 11.24 11.28 13.33
CA LEU A 111 11.02 11.08 14.75
C LEU A 111 12.32 11.35 15.54
N LYS A 112 12.17 12.15 16.61
CA LYS A 112 13.23 12.39 17.60
C LYS A 112 12.73 11.87 18.95
N PRO A 113 12.91 10.57 19.28
CA PRO A 113 12.27 9.97 20.45
C PRO A 113 12.56 10.67 21.77
N ALA A 114 13.78 11.23 21.93
CA ALA A 114 14.16 11.98 23.12
C ALA A 114 13.33 13.27 23.34
N LYS A 115 12.70 13.80 22.30
CA LYS A 115 11.86 15.00 22.33
C LYS A 115 10.37 14.72 22.11
N ALA A 116 9.99 13.46 21.90
CA ALA A 116 8.61 13.10 21.66
C ALA A 116 7.75 13.44 22.89
N GLU A 117 6.53 13.91 22.65
CA GLU A 117 5.53 14.10 23.70
C GLU A 117 5.18 12.77 24.37
N ASP A 118 4.53 12.82 25.53
CA ASP A 118 3.95 11.62 26.15
C ASP A 118 3.08 10.85 25.12
N ASN A 119 3.15 9.53 25.20
CA ASN A 119 2.55 8.59 24.26
C ASN A 119 1.45 7.73 24.91
N ALA A 120 1.11 7.99 26.18
CA ALA A 120 0.11 7.25 26.93
C ALA A 120 -1.28 7.25 26.26
N ASP A 121 -1.73 8.40 25.77
CA ASP A 121 -2.99 8.56 25.01
C ASP A 121 -3.00 7.72 23.71
N ASN A 122 -1.87 7.65 23.00
CA ASN A 122 -1.73 6.81 21.80
C ASN A 122 -1.77 5.33 22.15
N MET A 123 -1.14 4.92 23.27
CA MET A 123 -1.20 3.56 23.76
C MET A 123 -2.60 3.15 24.22
N GLU A 124 -3.35 4.08 24.82
CA GLU A 124 -4.77 3.88 25.13
C GLU A 124 -5.59 3.73 23.86
N TYR A 125 -5.36 4.58 22.85
CA TYR A 125 -6.03 4.44 21.55
C TYR A 125 -5.71 3.12 20.86
N LEU A 126 -4.44 2.68 20.88
CA LEU A 126 -4.01 1.37 20.40
C LEU A 126 -4.75 0.23 21.11
N LYS A 127 -4.99 0.34 22.43
CA LYS A 127 -5.76 -0.66 23.17
C LYS A 127 -7.21 -0.73 22.69
N GLU A 128 -7.82 0.39 22.37
CA GLU A 128 -9.18 0.43 21.83
C GLU A 128 -9.25 -0.09 20.38
N ILE A 129 -8.30 0.29 19.52
CA ILE A 129 -8.31 -0.15 18.12
C ILE A 129 -8.13 -1.67 18.01
N LEU A 130 -7.29 -2.27 18.86
CA LEU A 130 -7.04 -3.72 18.86
C LEU A 130 -8.28 -4.56 19.17
N LYS A 131 -9.33 -3.98 19.77
CA LYS A 131 -10.62 -4.66 19.99
C LYS A 131 -11.44 -4.82 18.71
N ARG A 132 -11.12 -4.07 17.65
CA ARG A 132 -11.82 -4.15 16.36
C ARG A 132 -11.44 -5.43 15.63
N ASP A 133 -12.32 -5.85 14.71
CA ASP A 133 -12.10 -7.08 13.96
C ASP A 133 -11.14 -6.86 12.77
N PHE A 134 -9.89 -7.21 13.00
CA PHE A 134 -8.85 -7.32 11.97
C PHE A 134 -8.51 -8.79 11.75
N ASP A 135 -8.27 -9.19 10.50
CA ASP A 135 -7.76 -10.52 10.18
C ASP A 135 -6.30 -10.66 10.66
N GLU A 136 -5.52 -9.60 10.46
CA GLU A 136 -4.09 -9.58 10.77
C GLU A 136 -3.63 -8.23 11.31
N ILE A 137 -2.59 -8.28 12.14
CA ILE A 137 -1.91 -7.12 12.71
C ILE A 137 -0.44 -7.17 12.29
N LEU A 138 -0.08 -6.31 11.35
CA LEU A 138 1.26 -6.21 10.79
C LEU A 138 2.15 -5.29 11.64
N LEU A 139 3.23 -5.86 12.17
CA LEU A 139 4.28 -5.09 12.87
C LEU A 139 5.33 -4.63 11.87
N GLY A 140 5.31 -3.33 11.57
CA GLY A 140 6.14 -2.67 10.55
C GLY A 140 6.92 -1.47 11.08
N PHE A 141 7.21 -1.38 12.37
CA PHE A 141 7.94 -0.25 12.97
C PHE A 141 9.47 -0.34 12.77
N GLY A 142 9.98 -1.42 12.17
CA GLY A 142 11.39 -1.60 11.86
C GLY A 142 12.33 -1.74 13.06
N ASN A 143 13.63 -1.87 12.73
CA ASN A 143 14.73 -1.88 13.69
C ASN A 143 15.42 -0.51 13.82
N GLY A 144 14.76 0.53 13.31
CA GLY A 144 15.16 1.91 13.58
C GLY A 144 15.22 2.16 15.09
N PHE A 145 16.13 3.06 15.49
CA PHE A 145 16.32 3.44 16.90
C PHE A 145 16.73 2.28 17.83
N THR A 146 17.41 1.26 17.32
CA THR A 146 18.05 0.24 18.15
C THR A 146 18.97 0.92 19.18
N GLY A 147 18.82 0.55 20.46
CA GLY A 147 19.53 1.17 21.59
C GLY A 147 18.84 2.40 22.21
N ASN A 148 17.79 2.96 21.60
CA ASN A 148 17.05 4.06 22.21
C ASN A 148 16.12 3.54 23.32
N LYS A 149 16.36 3.97 24.57
CA LYS A 149 15.61 3.52 25.75
C LYS A 149 14.11 3.80 25.65
N ARG A 150 13.70 4.95 25.10
CA ARG A 150 12.29 5.31 24.97
C ARG A 150 11.59 4.40 23.96
N VAL A 151 12.15 4.28 22.76
CA VAL A 151 11.57 3.39 21.73
C VAL A 151 11.51 1.94 22.21
N LYS A 152 12.53 1.49 22.97
CA LYS A 152 12.50 0.16 23.61
C LYS A 152 11.32 0.03 24.58
N ALA A 153 11.11 1.00 25.47
CA ALA A 153 10.00 0.99 26.42
C ALA A 153 8.62 1.00 25.72
N GLU A 154 8.44 1.84 24.68
CA GLU A 154 7.19 1.87 23.91
C GLU A 154 6.92 0.52 23.21
N LYS A 155 7.95 -0.10 22.63
CA LYS A 155 7.84 -1.45 22.03
C LYS A 155 7.50 -2.51 23.06
N GLU A 156 8.08 -2.46 24.25
CA GLU A 156 7.76 -3.39 25.36
C GLU A 156 6.32 -3.23 25.84
N THR A 157 5.84 -1.99 26.00
CA THR A 157 4.43 -1.71 26.32
C THR A 157 3.50 -2.23 25.23
N LEU A 158 3.82 -1.96 23.96
CA LEU A 158 3.07 -2.48 22.82
C LEU A 158 3.05 -4.02 22.82
N TYR A 159 4.18 -4.69 23.06
CA TYR A 159 4.21 -6.15 23.09
C TYR A 159 3.33 -6.73 24.19
N LYS A 160 3.30 -6.12 25.38
CA LYS A 160 2.38 -6.53 26.45
C LYS A 160 0.92 -6.42 26.00
N LEU A 161 0.58 -5.32 25.33
CA LEU A 161 -0.76 -5.08 24.78
C LEU A 161 -1.13 -6.08 23.66
N LEU A 162 -0.16 -6.49 22.84
CA LEU A 162 -0.37 -7.40 21.72
C LEU A 162 -0.41 -8.88 22.09
N LYS A 163 0.01 -9.27 23.31
CA LYS A 163 0.02 -10.68 23.76
C LYS A 163 -1.31 -11.42 23.52
N PRO A 164 -2.49 -10.86 23.84
CA PRO A 164 -3.77 -11.52 23.59
C PRO A 164 -4.05 -11.77 22.10
N TYR A 165 -3.38 -11.05 21.20
CA TYR A 165 -3.59 -11.08 19.76
C TYR A 165 -2.52 -11.87 19.01
N ALA A 166 -1.67 -12.64 19.71
CA ALA A 166 -0.50 -13.34 19.15
C ALA A 166 -0.79 -14.10 17.84
N LYS A 167 -1.96 -14.74 17.73
CA LYS A 167 -2.36 -15.50 16.53
C LYS A 167 -2.55 -14.64 15.27
N LYS A 168 -2.89 -13.36 15.44
CA LYS A 168 -3.11 -12.38 14.37
C LYS A 168 -1.85 -11.60 14.00
N LEU A 169 -0.77 -11.70 14.80
CA LEU A 169 0.44 -10.91 14.59
C LEU A 169 1.26 -11.46 13.42
N VAL A 170 1.67 -10.56 12.54
CA VAL A 170 2.44 -10.87 11.34
C VAL A 170 3.53 -9.83 11.09
N GLU A 171 4.54 -10.19 10.30
CA GLU A 171 5.62 -9.30 9.85
C GLU A 171 5.95 -9.53 8.37
N LEU A 172 6.43 -8.46 7.70
CA LEU A 172 6.82 -8.52 6.29
C LEU A 172 8.11 -9.33 6.10
N VAL A 173 8.13 -10.09 5.00
CA VAL A 173 9.30 -10.72 4.40
C VAL A 173 9.20 -10.63 2.88
N ASP A 174 10.30 -10.88 2.18
CA ASP A 174 10.30 -11.01 0.73
C ASP A 174 10.08 -12.48 0.31
N THR A 175 9.47 -12.69 -0.86
CA THR A 175 9.28 -14.02 -1.45
C THR A 175 10.60 -14.76 -1.70
N ASP A 176 11.68 -14.02 -1.94
CA ASP A 176 12.98 -14.57 -2.31
C ASP A 176 13.81 -14.95 -1.07
N GLY A 177 13.35 -14.58 0.13
CA GLY A 177 14.01 -14.87 1.41
C GLY A 177 15.29 -14.07 1.69
N THR A 178 15.60 -13.06 0.89
CA THR A 178 16.78 -12.17 1.01
C THR A 178 16.82 -11.47 2.37
N TYR A 179 15.67 -11.00 2.84
CA TYR A 179 15.52 -10.23 4.08
C TYR A 179 14.90 -11.04 5.21
N LYS A 180 14.83 -12.38 5.09
CA LYS A 180 14.14 -13.26 6.05
C LYS A 180 14.65 -13.14 7.50
N ASN A 181 15.89 -12.71 7.70
CA ASN A 181 16.48 -12.56 9.03
C ASN A 181 16.11 -11.23 9.70
N LEU A 182 15.62 -10.25 8.94
CA LEU A 182 15.11 -9.01 9.50
C LEU A 182 13.75 -9.26 10.17
N LYS A 183 13.50 -8.48 11.23
CA LYS A 183 12.27 -8.49 12.00
C LYS A 183 11.53 -7.17 11.85
N THR A 184 10.21 -7.25 11.87
CA THR A 184 9.28 -6.11 11.80
C THR A 184 9.62 -5.09 10.70
N ILE A 185 10.04 -5.57 9.52
CA ILE A 185 10.56 -4.73 8.41
C ILE A 185 9.63 -3.54 8.15
N HIS A 186 10.19 -2.34 8.12
CA HIS A 186 9.39 -1.14 7.88
C HIS A 186 8.85 -1.11 6.44
N PRO A 187 7.56 -0.79 6.21
CA PRO A 187 6.96 -0.79 4.87
C PRO A 187 7.68 0.11 3.86
N LEU A 188 8.26 1.24 4.30
CA LEU A 188 9.12 2.08 3.44
C LEU A 188 10.32 1.30 2.90
N PHE A 189 11.03 0.57 3.78
CA PHE A 189 12.18 -0.24 3.37
C PHE A 189 11.74 -1.37 2.45
N ALA A 190 10.66 -2.07 2.80
CA ALA A 190 10.11 -3.16 2.01
C ALA A 190 9.68 -2.69 0.60
N GLY A 191 9.05 -1.53 0.51
CA GLY A 191 8.65 -0.93 -0.76
C GLY A 191 9.85 -0.52 -1.64
N GLN A 192 10.91 0.01 -1.03
CA GLN A 192 12.13 0.39 -1.76
C GLN A 192 12.95 -0.82 -2.24
N ARG A 193 12.86 -1.96 -1.55
CA ARG A 193 13.76 -3.10 -1.76
C ARG A 193 13.11 -4.29 -2.46
N PHE A 194 11.82 -4.53 -2.24
CA PHE A 194 11.12 -5.73 -2.74
C PHE A 194 9.62 -5.50 -2.95
N SER A 195 9.18 -4.30 -3.36
CA SER A 195 7.78 -4.07 -3.74
C SER A 195 7.33 -5.05 -4.84
N GLY A 196 6.08 -5.53 -4.76
CA GLY A 196 5.52 -6.58 -5.61
C GLY A 196 5.93 -8.00 -5.19
N LYS A 197 6.85 -8.14 -4.24
CA LYS A 197 7.33 -9.41 -3.68
C LYS A 197 7.07 -9.52 -2.17
N TRP A 198 6.09 -8.78 -1.67
CA TRP A 198 5.73 -8.83 -0.25
C TRP A 198 5.04 -10.15 0.07
N MET A 199 5.50 -10.77 1.15
CA MET A 199 4.86 -11.88 1.81
C MET A 199 4.79 -11.58 3.30
N ILE A 200 3.83 -12.18 3.98
CA ILE A 200 3.66 -12.02 5.42
C ILE A 200 3.87 -13.36 6.10
N ARG A 201 4.55 -13.34 7.24
CA ARG A 201 4.73 -14.51 8.10
C ARG A 201 4.27 -14.20 9.51
N LYS A 202 4.00 -15.24 10.30
CA LYS A 202 3.68 -15.09 11.72
C LYS A 202 4.82 -14.40 12.46
N PHE A 203 4.46 -13.43 13.30
CA PHE A 203 5.39 -12.75 14.17
C PHE A 203 5.65 -13.60 15.41
N ASN A 204 6.92 -13.76 15.76
CA ASN A 204 7.34 -14.37 17.00
C ASN A 204 7.86 -13.28 17.92
N PHE A 205 7.30 -13.20 19.13
CA PHE A 205 7.80 -12.27 20.13
C PHE A 205 9.29 -12.50 20.38
N PRO A 206 10.09 -11.42 20.53
CA PRO A 206 11.47 -11.57 20.97
C PRO A 206 11.51 -12.23 22.35
N LYS A 207 12.53 -13.06 22.58
CA LYS A 207 12.84 -13.52 23.94
C LYS A 207 13.26 -12.27 24.73
N LEU A 208 12.43 -11.88 25.70
CA LEU A 208 12.72 -10.78 26.61
C LEU A 208 13.84 -11.18 27.58
#